data_AF-N2IR95-F1
#
_entry.id   AF-N2IR95-F1
#
_cell.length_a   1.000
_cell.length_b   1.000
_cell.length_c   1.000
_cell.angle_alpha   90.00
_cell.angle_beta   90.00
_cell.angle_gamma   90.00
#
_symmetry.space_group_name_H-M   'P 1'
#
loop_
_entity.id
_entity.type
_entity.pdbx_description
1 polymer ?
#
loop_
_entity_poly.entity_id
_entity_poly.type
_entity_poly.pdbx_seq_one_letter_code
_entity_poly.pdbx_strand_id
1 'polypeptide(L)'
;MSKILKDQFERRLCACAVVALICLFAVKIKFNATDYMKTEWPNVVLFFQAKAFEDIVGDLLTGLIAAYFFYVVIDVIPRMRKDLQNMEVLNRLVASIVDSYTNIHFFGHTMAITQVDLWLLKSDVIEKMIDEVRLSPNFIKLKCALFTAHSRHADFSATLNIASSISSERALQWLVLTDKVRLLVDNYEQDPISADYEPRHVFGSARSDVDQDAVDFLEYELALNGYLGSLQLGVLEYLEQVRYWISPLPESDPANGPTNIENHVDSQH
;
A
#
# COMPACT_ATOMS: atom_id res chain seq x y z
N MET A 1 8.87 14.74 -5.34
CA MET A 1 9.44 15.62 -4.28
C MET A 1 8.67 15.53 -2.97
N SER A 2 7.32 15.43 -2.94
CA SER A 2 6.58 15.38 -1.66
C SER A 2 6.81 14.12 -0.81
N LYS A 3 7.21 12.98 -1.40
CA LYS A 3 7.54 11.75 -0.63
C LYS A 3 8.91 11.77 0.08
N ILE A 4 9.83 12.66 -0.30
CA ILE A 4 11.15 12.84 0.37
C ILE A 4 10.96 13.51 1.75
N LEU A 5 9.82 14.14 1.99
CA LEU A 5 9.53 14.83 3.24
C LEU A 5 8.80 13.92 4.25
N LYS A 6 8.77 12.59 4.03
CA LYS A 6 8.02 11.66 4.89
C LYS A 6 8.74 11.38 6.22
N ASP A 7 10.07 11.40 6.23
CA ASP A 7 10.86 11.24 7.45
C ASP A 7 11.12 12.61 8.11
N GLN A 8 10.75 12.77 9.38
CA GLN A 8 10.99 14.00 10.13
C GLN A 8 12.48 14.38 10.15
N PHE A 9 13.37 13.39 10.12
CA PHE A 9 14.80 13.61 10.06
C PHE A 9 15.23 14.17 8.70
N GLU A 10 14.76 13.60 7.59
CA GLU A 10 15.04 14.09 6.23
C GLU A 10 14.51 15.52 6.02
N ARG A 11 13.35 15.86 6.61
CA ARG A 11 12.81 17.23 6.61
C ARG A 11 13.74 18.21 7.32
N ARG A 12 14.25 17.83 8.50
CA ARG A 12 15.19 18.67 9.27
C ARG A 12 16.51 18.85 8.51
N LEU A 13 17.02 17.80 7.88
CA LEU A 13 18.23 17.86 7.07
C LEU A 13 18.06 18.77 5.84
N CYS A 14 16.93 18.66 5.15
CA CYS A 14 16.60 19.54 4.03
C CYS A 14 16.52 21.01 4.48
N ALA A 15 15.87 21.28 5.62
CA ALA A 15 15.82 22.62 6.19
C ALA A 15 17.22 23.16 6.53
N CYS A 16 18.08 22.34 7.15
CA CYS A 16 19.47 22.71 7.40
C CYS A 16 20.25 23.00 6.11
N ALA A 17 20.06 22.20 5.05
CA ALA A 17 20.70 22.43 3.76
C ALA A 17 20.23 23.72 3.08
N VAL A 18 18.93 24.05 3.17
CA VAL A 18 18.37 25.31 2.66
C VAL A 18 18.91 26.51 3.45
N VAL A 19 18.97 26.41 4.79
CA VAL A 19 19.57 27.45 5.62
C VAL A 19 21.04 27.66 5.26
N ALA A 20 21.80 26.57 5.08
CA ALA A 20 23.19 26.64 4.66
C ALA A 20 23.37 27.31 3.28
N LEU A 21 22.47 27.01 2.33
CA LEU A 21 22.44 27.66 1.01
C LEU A 21 22.18 29.17 1.13
N ILE A 22 21.21 29.58 1.96
CA ILE A 22 20.91 31.00 2.21
C ILE A 22 22.11 31.69 2.87
N CYS A 23 22.73 31.07 3.87
CA CYS A 23 23.95 31.57 4.50
C CYS A 23 25.10 31.71 3.49
N LEU A 24 25.25 30.76 2.56
CA LEU A 24 26.28 30.81 1.53
C LEU A 24 26.06 31.99 0.58
N PHE A 25 24.82 32.22 0.15
CA PHE A 25 24.48 33.41 -0.62
C PHE A 25 24.76 34.70 0.17
N ALA A 26 24.41 34.75 1.46
CA ALA A 26 24.67 35.93 2.28
C ALA A 26 26.17 36.25 2.42
N VAL A 27 27.02 35.23 2.57
CA VAL A 27 28.48 35.38 2.65
C VAL A 27 29.07 35.84 1.31
N LYS A 28 28.60 35.29 0.19
CA LYS A 28 29.16 35.59 -1.15
C LYS A 28 28.65 36.91 -1.76
N ILE A 29 27.42 37.31 -1.47
CA ILE A 29 26.81 38.52 -2.06
C ILE A 29 27.30 39.82 -1.39
N LYS A 30 27.87 39.74 -0.17
CA LYS A 30 28.40 40.86 0.62
C LYS A 30 27.42 42.04 0.72
N PHE A 31 26.42 41.90 1.59
CA PHE A 31 25.51 43.01 1.89
C PHE A 31 26.29 44.22 2.46
N ASN A 32 25.97 45.40 1.95
CA ASN A 32 26.56 46.65 2.41
C ASN A 32 26.08 46.93 3.85
N ALA A 33 27.02 47.06 4.79
CA ALA A 33 26.67 47.32 6.19
C ALA A 33 26.04 48.72 6.32
N THR A 34 24.96 48.80 7.10
CA THR A 34 24.27 50.06 7.41
C THR A 34 25.22 50.99 8.19
N ASP A 35 25.13 52.30 7.96
CA ASP A 35 26.09 53.27 8.52
C ASP A 35 26.12 53.27 10.06
N TYR A 36 25.02 52.88 10.71
CA TYR A 36 24.97 52.64 12.16
C TYR A 36 25.93 51.52 12.62
N MET A 37 25.95 50.37 11.92
CA MET A 37 26.82 49.24 12.29
C MET A 37 28.31 49.53 12.04
N LYS A 38 28.62 50.34 11.02
CA LYS A 38 30.00 50.78 10.76
C LYS A 38 30.55 51.68 11.87
N THR A 39 29.67 52.43 12.53
CA THR A 39 30.06 53.41 13.56
C THR A 39 30.17 52.77 14.93
N GLU A 40 29.19 51.94 15.31
CA GLU A 40 29.16 51.31 16.62
C GLU A 40 30.06 50.06 16.68
N TRP A 41 30.04 49.18 15.68
CA TRP A 41 30.69 47.85 15.72
C TRP A 41 31.69 47.61 14.57
N PRO A 42 32.71 48.47 14.40
CA PRO A 42 33.61 48.42 13.25
C PRO A 42 34.40 47.11 13.14
N ASN A 43 34.82 46.55 14.28
CA ASN A 43 35.61 45.30 14.30
C ASN A 43 34.80 44.08 13.84
N VAL A 44 33.50 44.04 14.15
CA VAL A 44 32.60 42.95 13.75
C VAL A 44 32.35 43.02 12.24
N VAL A 45 32.11 44.22 11.71
CA VAL A 45 31.93 44.44 10.27
C VAL A 45 33.20 44.06 9.50
N LEU A 46 34.38 44.46 9.98
CA LEU A 46 35.67 44.10 9.38
C LEU A 46 35.91 42.59 9.37
N PHE A 47 35.53 41.88 10.44
CA PHE A 47 35.66 40.43 10.52
C PHE A 47 34.76 39.71 9.50
N PHE A 48 33.49 40.07 9.39
CA PHE A 48 32.56 39.45 8.43
C PHE A 48 32.87 39.82 6.97
N GLN A 49 33.52 40.97 6.73
CA GLN A 49 34.00 41.38 5.42
C GLN A 49 35.40 40.84 5.07
N ALA A 50 36.09 40.22 6.04
CA ALA A 50 37.42 39.68 5.83
C ALA A 50 37.37 38.54 4.81
N LYS A 51 38.31 38.55 3.86
CA LYS A 51 38.44 37.51 2.84
C LYS A 51 38.64 36.13 3.45
N ALA A 52 39.40 36.03 4.54
CA ALA A 52 39.62 34.77 5.26
C ALA A 52 38.32 34.17 5.82
N PHE A 53 37.40 34.99 6.32
CA PHE A 53 36.10 34.52 6.78
C PHE A 53 35.25 34.01 5.61
N GLU A 54 35.23 34.76 4.51
CA GLU A 54 34.52 34.38 3.29
C GLU A 54 35.01 33.03 2.74
N ASP A 55 36.32 32.84 2.67
CA ASP A 55 36.93 31.62 2.14
C ASP A 55 36.60 30.43 3.06
N ILE A 56 36.84 30.56 4.38
CA ILE A 56 36.60 29.47 5.34
C ILE A 56 35.12 29.10 5.42
N VAL A 57 34.23 30.07 5.61
CA VAL A 57 32.80 29.81 5.79
C VAL A 57 32.14 29.45 4.46
N GLY A 58 32.57 30.08 3.36
CA GLY A 58 32.10 29.74 2.01
C GLY A 58 32.46 28.32 1.63
N ASP A 59 33.70 27.89 1.85
CA ASP A 59 34.15 26.53 1.56
C ASP A 59 33.45 25.51 2.47
N LEU A 60 33.27 25.82 3.76
CA LEU A 60 32.54 24.95 4.69
C LEU A 60 31.07 24.75 4.29
N LEU A 61 30.37 25.84 3.95
CA LEU A 61 28.98 25.77 3.51
C LEU A 61 28.84 25.07 2.16
N THR A 62 29.77 25.30 1.23
CA THR A 62 29.83 24.57 -0.04
C THR A 62 30.02 23.08 0.21
N GLY A 63 30.93 22.70 1.11
CA GLY A 63 31.15 21.32 1.51
C GLY A 63 29.91 20.68 2.15
N LEU A 64 29.20 21.40 3.01
CA LEU A 64 27.96 20.92 3.64
C LEU A 64 26.86 20.68 2.60
N ILE A 65 26.66 21.61 1.67
CA ILE A 65 25.66 21.47 0.59
C ILE A 65 26.04 20.32 -0.34
N ALA A 66 27.32 20.20 -0.69
CA ALA A 66 27.81 19.09 -1.50
C ALA A 66 27.59 17.73 -0.81
N ALA A 67 27.88 17.62 0.49
CA ALA A 67 27.64 16.41 1.28
C ALA A 67 26.15 16.04 1.29
N TYR A 68 25.25 17.02 1.49
CA TYR A 68 23.81 16.77 1.42
C TYR A 68 23.36 16.33 0.02
N PHE A 69 23.88 16.96 -1.03
CA PHE A 69 23.60 16.55 -2.40
C PHE A 69 24.02 15.09 -2.66
N PHE A 70 25.23 14.71 -2.24
CA PHE A 70 25.69 13.33 -2.35
C PHE A 70 24.84 12.36 -1.55
N TYR A 71 24.42 12.71 -0.33
CA TYR A 71 23.48 11.92 0.46
C TYR A 71 22.16 11.68 -0.30
N VAL A 72 21.56 12.73 -0.88
CA VAL A 72 20.31 12.59 -1.64
C VAL A 72 20.49 11.69 -2.87
N VAL A 73 21.59 11.85 -3.61
CA VAL A 73 21.84 11.10 -4.85
C VAL A 73 22.21 9.64 -4.58
N ILE A 74 23.00 9.37 -3.55
CA ILE A 74 23.56 8.03 -3.27
C ILE A 74 22.61 7.20 -2.40
N ASP A 75 21.86 7.82 -1.49
CA ASP A 75 21.04 7.10 -0.52
C ASP A 75 19.54 7.29 -0.79
N VAL A 76 19.05 8.54 -0.78
CA VAL A 76 17.61 8.83 -0.84
C VAL A 76 16.98 8.41 -2.16
N ILE A 77 17.56 8.80 -3.31
CA ILE A 77 16.98 8.48 -4.62
C ILE A 77 16.96 6.96 -4.88
N PRO A 78 18.06 6.21 -4.66
CA PRO A 78 18.05 4.76 -4.83
C PRO A 78 17.07 4.05 -3.90
N ARG A 79 17.00 4.46 -2.63
CA ARG A 79 16.04 3.92 -1.65
C ARG A 79 14.59 4.13 -2.12
N MET A 80 14.25 5.35 -2.53
CA MET A 80 12.90 5.64 -3.06
C MET A 80 12.56 4.80 -4.30
N ARG A 81 13.51 4.62 -5.22
CA ARG A 81 13.30 3.78 -6.41
C ARG A 81 13.03 2.34 -6.02
N LYS A 82 13.81 1.80 -5.07
CA LYS A 82 13.61 0.45 -4.52
C LYS A 82 12.24 0.31 -3.87
N ASP A 83 11.82 1.28 -3.05
CA ASP A 83 10.50 1.24 -2.40
C ASP A 83 9.35 1.26 -3.43
N LEU A 84 9.48 2.04 -4.51
CA LEU A 84 8.50 2.06 -5.60
C LEU A 84 8.44 0.72 -6.34
N GLN A 85 9.59 0.11 -6.64
CA GLN A 85 9.67 -1.20 -7.29
C GLN A 85 9.07 -2.29 -6.38
N ASN A 86 9.39 -2.26 -5.09
CA ASN A 86 8.84 -3.19 -4.11
C ASN A 86 7.32 -3.05 -3.99
N MET A 87 6.80 -1.82 -3.91
CA MET A 87 5.34 -1.57 -3.94
C MET A 87 4.70 -2.05 -5.24
N GLU A 88 5.35 -1.88 -6.39
CA GLU A 88 4.83 -2.35 -7.67
C GLU A 88 4.65 -3.88 -7.67
N VAL A 89 5.65 -4.63 -7.19
CA VAL A 89 5.56 -6.10 -7.08
C VAL A 89 4.38 -6.52 -6.20
N LEU A 90 4.26 -5.92 -5.01
CA LEU A 90 3.16 -6.22 -4.07
C LEU A 90 1.80 -5.84 -4.65
N ASN A 91 1.71 -4.69 -5.33
CA ASN A 91 0.48 -4.25 -6.00
C ASN A 91 0.09 -5.21 -7.13
N ARG A 92 1.03 -5.76 -7.90
CA ARG A 92 0.71 -6.74 -8.95
C ARG A 92 0.17 -8.05 -8.37
N LEU A 93 0.66 -8.49 -7.21
CA LEU A 93 0.10 -9.64 -6.50
C LEU A 93 -1.35 -9.38 -6.08
N VAL A 94 -1.59 -8.25 -5.41
CA VAL A 94 -2.94 -7.87 -4.98
C VAL A 94 -3.89 -7.73 -6.17
N ALA A 95 -3.44 -7.07 -7.24
CA ALA A 95 -4.21 -6.87 -8.45
C ALA A 95 -4.50 -8.19 -9.19
N SER A 96 -3.68 -9.24 -9.05
CA SER A 96 -3.90 -10.49 -9.80
C SER A 96 -5.20 -11.19 -9.46
N ILE A 97 -5.60 -11.16 -8.17
CA ILE A 97 -6.87 -11.71 -7.69
C ILE A 97 -8.04 -10.84 -8.17
N VAL A 98 -7.88 -9.51 -8.09
CA VAL A 98 -8.88 -8.53 -8.55
C VAL A 98 -9.10 -8.61 -10.07
N ASP A 99 -8.02 -8.79 -10.82
CA ASP A 99 -8.05 -8.99 -12.28
C ASP A 99 -8.80 -10.26 -12.66
N SER A 100 -8.54 -11.35 -11.94
CA SER A 100 -9.22 -12.63 -12.18
C SER A 100 -10.72 -12.54 -11.90
N TYR A 101 -11.12 -11.79 -10.87
CA TYR A 101 -12.52 -11.48 -10.59
C TYR A 101 -13.15 -10.64 -11.71
N THR A 102 -12.48 -9.56 -12.12
CA THR A 102 -13.03 -8.57 -13.06
C THR A 102 -13.20 -9.14 -14.47
N ASN A 103 -12.17 -9.82 -14.96
CA ASN A 103 -12.09 -10.28 -16.35
C ASN A 103 -12.52 -11.75 -16.54
N ILE A 104 -12.96 -12.43 -15.47
CA ILE A 104 -13.37 -13.85 -15.51
C ILE A 104 -12.25 -14.73 -16.07
N HIS A 105 -11.02 -14.48 -15.62
CA HIS A 105 -9.85 -15.25 -16.04
C HIS A 105 -9.75 -16.55 -15.24
N PHE A 106 -10.38 -17.62 -15.74
CA PHE A 106 -10.35 -18.96 -15.12
C PHE A 106 -8.91 -19.50 -14.95
N PHE A 107 -8.03 -19.12 -15.87
CA PHE A 107 -6.59 -19.43 -15.83
C PHE A 107 -5.74 -18.19 -15.54
N GLY A 108 -6.28 -17.18 -14.83
CA GLY A 108 -5.56 -15.94 -14.52
C GLY A 108 -4.21 -16.18 -13.83
N HIS A 109 -4.08 -17.29 -13.11
CA HIS A 109 -2.83 -17.75 -12.51
C HIS A 109 -1.71 -18.08 -13.52
N THR A 110 -2.05 -18.41 -14.76
CA THR A 110 -1.08 -18.67 -15.84
C THR A 110 -0.50 -17.38 -16.42
N MET A 111 -1.17 -16.25 -16.22
CA MET A 111 -0.69 -14.95 -16.68
C MET A 111 0.55 -14.54 -15.89
N ALA A 112 1.56 -14.02 -16.60
CA ALA A 112 2.74 -13.49 -15.96
C ALA A 112 2.35 -12.31 -15.05
N ILE A 113 2.93 -12.24 -13.85
CA ILE A 113 2.58 -11.19 -12.87
C ILE A 113 2.86 -9.77 -13.41
N THR A 114 3.81 -9.66 -14.34
CA THR A 114 4.18 -8.41 -15.03
C THR A 114 3.10 -7.90 -15.99
N GLN A 115 2.14 -8.75 -16.38
CA GLN A 115 1.03 -8.40 -17.26
C GLN A 115 -0.23 -8.01 -16.49
N VAL A 116 -0.26 -8.20 -15.17
CA VAL A 116 -1.41 -7.84 -14.33
C VAL A 116 -1.62 -6.33 -14.37
N ASP A 117 -2.88 -5.95 -14.56
CA ASP A 117 -3.26 -4.56 -14.70
C ASP A 117 -3.45 -3.85 -13.36
N LEU A 118 -2.66 -2.81 -13.13
CA LEU A 118 -2.68 -2.05 -11.89
C LEU A 118 -3.81 -1.01 -11.84
N TRP A 119 -4.48 -0.67 -12.95
CA TRP A 119 -5.61 0.28 -12.89
C TRP A 119 -6.77 -0.25 -12.07
N LEU A 120 -6.86 -1.58 -11.91
CA LEU A 120 -7.88 -2.24 -11.11
C LEU A 120 -7.78 -1.91 -9.62
N LEU A 121 -6.62 -1.41 -9.16
CA LEU A 121 -6.39 -1.00 -7.78
C LEU A 121 -6.76 0.47 -7.50
N LYS A 122 -7.50 1.12 -8.41
CA LYS A 122 -8.03 2.46 -8.12
C LYS A 122 -9.19 2.37 -7.13
N SER A 123 -9.29 3.38 -6.26
CA SER A 123 -10.28 3.41 -5.18
C SER A 123 -11.73 3.28 -5.67
N ASP A 124 -12.08 3.99 -6.74
CA ASP A 124 -13.41 3.97 -7.35
C ASP A 124 -13.75 2.58 -7.94
N VAL A 125 -12.75 1.92 -8.50
CA VAL A 125 -12.89 0.60 -9.10
C VAL A 125 -13.10 -0.47 -8.00
N ILE A 126 -12.32 -0.41 -6.93
CA ILE A 126 -12.46 -1.34 -5.79
C ILE A 126 -13.80 -1.16 -5.07
N GLU A 127 -14.22 0.08 -4.79
CA GLU A 127 -15.52 0.33 -4.15
C GLU A 127 -16.68 -0.20 -5.00
N LYS A 128 -16.63 0.01 -6.31
CA LYS A 128 -17.63 -0.56 -7.23
C LYS A 128 -17.65 -2.09 -7.18
N MET A 129 -16.49 -2.74 -7.08
CA MET A 129 -16.42 -4.20 -6.96
C MET A 129 -16.94 -4.71 -5.61
N ILE A 130 -16.66 -3.99 -4.52
CA ILE A 130 -17.23 -4.30 -3.19
C ILE A 130 -18.76 -4.28 -3.27
N ASP A 131 -19.33 -3.24 -3.88
CA ASP A 131 -20.78 -3.14 -4.07
C ASP A 131 -21.32 -4.26 -4.96
N GLU A 132 -20.62 -4.61 -6.06
CA GLU A 132 -21.00 -5.71 -6.95
C GLU A 132 -21.03 -7.06 -6.22
N VAL A 133 -19.97 -7.38 -5.47
CA VAL A 133 -19.87 -8.62 -4.68
C VAL A 133 -20.97 -8.67 -3.62
N ARG A 134 -21.26 -7.54 -2.97
CA ARG A 134 -22.27 -7.46 -1.89
C ARG A 134 -23.69 -7.59 -2.42
N LEU A 135 -24.03 -6.91 -3.51
CA LEU A 135 -25.41 -6.81 -4.01
C LEU A 135 -25.79 -7.92 -5.01
N SER A 136 -24.83 -8.36 -5.82
CA SER A 136 -25.08 -9.29 -6.92
C SER A 136 -23.89 -10.22 -7.13
N PRO A 137 -23.62 -11.15 -6.20
CA PRO A 137 -22.47 -12.03 -6.28
C PRO A 137 -22.54 -12.90 -7.54
N ASN A 138 -21.49 -12.86 -8.35
CA ASN A 138 -21.38 -13.69 -9.55
C ASN A 138 -20.50 -14.92 -9.24
N PHE A 139 -21.10 -16.10 -9.25
CA PHE A 139 -20.42 -17.35 -8.92
C PHE A 139 -19.13 -17.57 -9.73
N ILE A 140 -19.16 -17.35 -11.05
CA ILE A 140 -18.00 -17.60 -11.92
C ILE A 140 -16.87 -16.61 -11.60
N LYS A 141 -17.18 -15.33 -11.40
CA LYS A 141 -16.18 -14.31 -11.00
C LYS A 141 -15.53 -14.66 -9.67
N LEU A 142 -16.33 -15.05 -8.67
CA LEU A 142 -15.85 -15.45 -7.36
C LEU A 142 -14.95 -16.70 -7.44
N LYS A 143 -15.33 -17.70 -8.25
CA LYS A 143 -14.49 -18.88 -8.55
C LYS A 143 -13.16 -18.51 -9.19
N CYS A 144 -13.14 -17.56 -10.14
CA CYS A 144 -11.90 -17.10 -10.77
C CYS A 144 -10.96 -16.43 -9.75
N ALA A 145 -11.51 -15.60 -8.86
CA ALA A 145 -10.75 -14.99 -7.77
C ALA A 145 -10.15 -16.06 -6.84
N LEU A 146 -10.95 -17.04 -6.43
CA LEU A 146 -10.52 -18.18 -5.61
C LEU A 146 -9.38 -18.96 -6.26
N PHE A 147 -9.48 -19.29 -7.54
CA PHE A 147 -8.45 -20.08 -8.24
C PHE A 147 -7.13 -19.33 -8.33
N THR A 148 -7.16 -18.04 -8.62
CA THR A 148 -5.96 -17.22 -8.60
C THR A 148 -5.40 -17.08 -7.19
N ALA A 149 -6.24 -16.86 -6.17
CA ALA A 149 -5.82 -16.83 -4.78
C ALA A 149 -5.11 -18.13 -4.36
N HIS A 150 -5.70 -19.29 -4.66
CA HIS A 150 -5.12 -20.61 -4.36
C HIS A 150 -3.75 -20.79 -5.01
N SER A 151 -3.64 -20.50 -6.30
CA SER A 151 -2.37 -20.64 -7.02
C SER A 151 -1.27 -19.65 -6.56
N ARG A 152 -1.65 -18.45 -6.12
CA ARG A 152 -0.72 -17.36 -5.76
C ARG A 152 -0.48 -17.24 -4.26
N HIS A 153 -1.14 -18.03 -3.42
CA HIS A 153 -1.02 -17.94 -1.96
C HIS A 153 0.43 -18.07 -1.46
N ALA A 154 1.21 -18.95 -2.09
CA ALA A 154 2.63 -19.09 -1.80
C ALA A 154 3.43 -17.81 -2.12
N ASP A 155 3.10 -17.11 -3.21
CA ASP A 155 3.72 -15.84 -3.57
C ASP A 155 3.44 -14.78 -2.50
N PHE A 156 2.18 -14.66 -2.03
CA PHE A 156 1.82 -13.73 -0.95
C PHE A 156 2.62 -13.98 0.33
N SER A 157 2.75 -15.24 0.73
CA SER A 157 3.54 -15.63 1.90
C SER A 157 5.04 -15.33 1.72
N ALA A 158 5.59 -15.58 0.54
CA ALA A 158 7.00 -15.39 0.24
C ALA A 158 7.43 -13.92 0.17
N THR A 159 6.50 -13.00 -0.13
CA THR A 159 6.82 -11.56 -0.31
C THR A 159 6.69 -10.70 0.96
N LEU A 160 6.50 -11.30 2.14
CA LEU A 160 6.47 -10.55 3.40
C LEU A 160 7.74 -9.71 3.61
N ASN A 161 8.91 -10.25 3.25
CA ASN A 161 10.18 -9.54 3.34
C ASN A 161 10.25 -8.30 2.42
N ILE A 162 9.52 -8.31 1.30
CA ILE A 162 9.41 -7.15 0.41
C ILE A 162 8.60 -6.06 1.12
N ALA A 163 7.45 -6.40 1.72
CA ALA A 163 6.63 -5.46 2.47
C ALA A 163 7.36 -4.88 3.69
N SER A 164 8.08 -5.70 4.45
CA SER A 164 8.85 -5.26 5.62
C SER A 164 10.03 -4.35 5.26
N SER A 165 10.60 -4.50 4.06
CA SER A 165 11.65 -3.60 3.59
C SER A 165 11.17 -2.18 3.30
N ILE A 166 9.85 -1.97 3.17
CA ILE A 166 9.23 -0.66 2.92
C ILE A 166 8.92 0.02 4.25
N SER A 167 8.12 -0.63 5.12
CA SER A 167 7.85 -0.20 6.49
C SER A 167 7.18 -1.28 7.33
N SER A 168 7.18 -1.12 8.66
CA SER A 168 6.46 -1.98 9.60
C SER A 168 4.95 -2.02 9.35
N GLU A 169 4.35 -0.87 9.03
CA GLU A 169 2.91 -0.75 8.79
C GLU A 169 2.52 -1.50 7.50
N ARG A 170 3.38 -1.42 6.48
CA ARG A 170 3.19 -2.16 5.23
C ARG A 170 3.33 -3.66 5.45
N ALA A 171 4.27 -4.10 6.29
CA ALA A 171 4.39 -5.51 6.67
C ALA A 171 3.13 -6.02 7.38
N LEU A 172 2.60 -5.25 8.34
CA LEU A 172 1.38 -5.62 9.05
C LEU A 172 0.18 -5.73 8.11
N GLN A 173 -0.03 -4.73 7.24
CA GLN A 173 -1.12 -4.79 6.26
C GLN A 173 -0.95 -5.96 5.28
N TRP A 174 0.29 -6.30 4.93
CA TRP A 174 0.58 -7.45 4.08
C TRP A 174 0.24 -8.79 4.76
N LEU A 175 0.51 -8.92 6.06
CA LEU A 175 0.09 -10.10 6.84
C LEU A 175 -1.44 -10.23 6.87
N VAL A 176 -2.16 -9.12 7.06
CA VAL A 176 -3.62 -9.11 7.04
C VAL A 176 -4.15 -9.55 5.66
N LEU A 177 -3.60 -9.00 4.57
CA LEU A 177 -3.96 -9.44 3.21
C LEU A 177 -3.67 -10.92 2.99
N THR A 178 -2.51 -11.39 3.43
CA THR A 178 -2.11 -12.79 3.28
C THR A 178 -3.07 -13.73 4.03
N ASP A 179 -3.52 -13.35 5.23
CA ASP A 179 -4.54 -14.10 5.96
C ASP A 179 -5.89 -14.11 5.22
N LYS A 180 -6.31 -13.00 4.61
CA LYS A 180 -7.54 -12.98 3.78
C LYS A 180 -7.43 -13.85 2.54
N VAL A 181 -6.26 -13.88 1.89
CA VAL A 181 -5.99 -14.83 0.81
C VAL A 181 -6.09 -16.26 1.32
N ARG A 182 -5.47 -16.57 2.46
CA ARG A 182 -5.55 -17.91 3.09
C ARG A 182 -7.00 -18.33 3.37
N LEU A 183 -7.80 -17.46 3.98
CA LEU A 183 -9.22 -17.74 4.25
C LEU A 183 -10.03 -17.97 2.97
N LEU A 184 -9.75 -17.21 1.91
CA LEU A 184 -10.36 -17.47 0.60
C LEU A 184 -9.94 -18.85 0.08
N VAL A 185 -8.66 -19.19 0.18
CA VAL A 185 -8.10 -20.48 -0.26
C VAL A 185 -8.67 -21.68 0.48
N ASP A 186 -9.03 -21.55 1.76
CA ASP A 186 -9.67 -22.61 2.54
C ASP A 186 -11.00 -23.09 1.90
N ASN A 187 -11.61 -22.28 1.01
CA ASN A 187 -12.80 -22.65 0.24
C ASN A 187 -12.50 -23.51 -1.00
N TYR A 188 -11.25 -23.63 -1.44
CA TYR A 188 -10.91 -24.24 -2.72
C TYR A 188 -11.40 -25.69 -2.86
N GLU A 189 -11.26 -26.48 -1.78
CA GLU A 189 -11.65 -27.89 -1.73
C GLU A 189 -13.12 -28.09 -1.29
N GLN A 190 -13.84 -27.02 -0.99
CA GLN A 190 -15.22 -27.07 -0.50
C GLN A 190 -16.27 -26.98 -1.61
N ASP A 191 -15.84 -27.00 -2.88
CA ASP A 191 -16.73 -26.96 -4.03
C ASP A 191 -17.68 -28.16 -4.03
N PRO A 192 -19.01 -27.97 -3.98
CA PRO A 192 -19.95 -29.07 -4.01
C PRO A 192 -19.85 -29.86 -5.33
N ILE A 193 -19.62 -31.17 -5.21
CA ILE A 193 -19.50 -32.09 -6.35
C ILE A 193 -20.79 -32.91 -6.45
N SER A 194 -21.35 -32.98 -7.65
CA SER A 194 -22.42 -33.91 -8.00
C SER A 194 -22.04 -34.66 -9.27
N ALA A 195 -22.49 -35.91 -9.41
CA ALA A 195 -22.35 -36.68 -10.64
C ALA A 195 -23.33 -36.21 -11.73
N ASP A 196 -24.49 -35.69 -11.30
CA ASP A 196 -25.63 -35.40 -12.17
C ASP A 196 -25.85 -33.89 -12.36
N TYR A 197 -25.25 -33.06 -11.48
CA TYR A 197 -25.44 -31.62 -11.46
C TYR A 197 -24.14 -30.84 -11.57
N GLU A 198 -24.28 -29.59 -11.97
CA GLU A 198 -23.20 -28.66 -12.24
C GLU A 198 -23.68 -27.27 -11.82
N PRO A 199 -22.78 -26.31 -11.55
CA PRO A 199 -23.17 -24.98 -11.12
C PRO A 199 -24.09 -24.23 -12.09
N ARG A 200 -24.03 -24.55 -13.40
CA ARG A 200 -24.93 -23.99 -14.42
C ARG A 200 -26.39 -24.41 -14.29
N HIS A 201 -26.68 -25.52 -13.60
CA HIS A 201 -28.03 -25.95 -13.31
C HIS A 201 -28.66 -25.11 -12.18
N VAL A 202 -27.85 -24.48 -11.34
CA VAL A 202 -28.33 -23.62 -10.23
C VAL A 202 -28.30 -22.14 -10.60
N PHE A 203 -27.15 -21.65 -11.07
CA PHE A 203 -26.91 -20.23 -11.35
C PHE A 203 -26.95 -19.85 -12.84
N GLY A 204 -27.12 -20.85 -13.72
CA GLY A 204 -27.03 -20.67 -15.17
C GLY A 204 -28.34 -20.92 -15.90
N SER A 205 -28.25 -20.99 -17.22
CA SER A 205 -29.41 -21.19 -18.10
C SER A 205 -29.93 -22.63 -18.13
N ALA A 206 -29.20 -23.59 -17.56
CA ALA A 206 -29.52 -25.02 -17.64
C ALA A 206 -30.48 -25.49 -16.53
N ARG A 207 -31.03 -24.58 -15.72
CA ARG A 207 -31.97 -24.92 -14.64
C ARG A 207 -33.25 -25.61 -15.13
N SER A 208 -33.64 -25.37 -16.39
CA SER A 208 -34.77 -26.06 -17.03
C SER A 208 -34.52 -27.52 -17.35
N ASP A 209 -33.26 -27.95 -17.36
CA ASP A 209 -32.85 -29.26 -17.87
C ASP A 209 -32.88 -30.34 -16.77
N VAL A 210 -33.17 -29.94 -15.54
CA VAL A 210 -33.16 -30.78 -14.34
C VAL A 210 -34.54 -30.76 -13.68
N ASP A 211 -34.88 -31.87 -13.02
CA ASP A 211 -36.04 -31.95 -12.15
C ASP A 211 -35.78 -31.13 -10.88
N GLN A 212 -36.46 -29.99 -10.74
CA GLN A 212 -36.25 -29.04 -9.65
C GLN A 212 -36.83 -29.51 -8.32
N ASP A 213 -37.73 -30.50 -8.34
CA ASP A 213 -38.32 -31.09 -7.15
C ASP A 213 -37.56 -32.33 -6.67
N ALA A 214 -36.53 -32.75 -7.43
CA ALA A 214 -35.67 -33.87 -7.06
C ALA A 214 -34.86 -33.54 -5.80
N VAL A 215 -34.90 -34.45 -4.82
CA VAL A 215 -34.33 -34.23 -3.48
C VAL A 215 -32.81 -34.00 -3.55
N ASP A 216 -32.12 -34.76 -4.38
CA ASP A 216 -30.69 -34.65 -4.66
C ASP A 216 -30.33 -33.32 -5.34
N PHE A 217 -31.16 -32.81 -6.25
CA PHE A 217 -30.99 -31.47 -6.82
C PHE A 217 -31.14 -30.37 -5.75
N LEU A 218 -32.15 -30.47 -4.89
CA LEU A 218 -32.37 -29.50 -3.81
C LEU A 218 -31.21 -29.50 -2.79
N GLU A 219 -30.66 -30.67 -2.46
CA GLU A 219 -29.47 -30.79 -1.60
C GLU A 219 -28.24 -30.15 -2.25
N TYR A 220 -28.02 -30.41 -3.54
CA TYR A 220 -26.93 -29.80 -4.32
C TYR A 220 -27.08 -28.27 -4.40
N GLU A 221 -28.28 -27.78 -4.71
CA GLU A 221 -28.58 -26.35 -4.76
C GLU A 221 -28.34 -25.67 -3.41
N LEU A 222 -28.77 -26.28 -2.31
CA LEU A 222 -28.54 -25.76 -0.97
C LEU A 222 -27.03 -25.68 -0.64
N ALA A 223 -26.29 -26.75 -0.91
CA ALA A 223 -24.84 -26.79 -0.70
C ALA A 223 -24.12 -25.74 -1.54
N LEU A 224 -24.51 -25.58 -2.80
CA LEU A 224 -23.89 -24.62 -3.72
C LEU A 224 -24.22 -23.16 -3.37
N ASN A 225 -25.43 -22.89 -2.87
CA ASN A 225 -25.77 -21.57 -2.33
C ASN A 225 -24.97 -21.24 -1.06
N GLY A 226 -24.78 -22.23 -0.16
CA GLY A 226 -23.92 -22.07 1.00
C GLY A 226 -22.47 -21.77 0.61
N TYR A 227 -21.94 -22.52 -0.36
CA TYR A 227 -20.61 -22.31 -0.92
C TYR A 227 -20.46 -20.93 -1.58
N LEU A 228 -21.46 -20.49 -2.37
CA LEU A 228 -21.49 -19.13 -2.93
C LEU A 228 -21.39 -18.07 -1.83
N GLY A 229 -22.11 -18.24 -0.71
CA GLY A 229 -22.04 -17.33 0.44
C GLY A 229 -20.65 -17.25 1.05
N SER A 230 -19.96 -18.40 1.22
CA SER A 230 -18.59 -18.44 1.73
C SER A 230 -17.59 -17.76 0.77
N LEU A 231 -17.73 -17.99 -0.54
CA LEU A 231 -16.91 -17.30 -1.55
C LEU A 231 -17.16 -15.79 -1.57
N GLN A 232 -18.43 -15.37 -1.49
CA GLN A 232 -18.81 -13.98 -1.44
C GLN A 232 -18.16 -13.29 -0.24
N LEU A 233 -18.25 -13.90 0.96
CA LEU A 233 -17.63 -13.36 2.17
C LEU A 233 -16.10 -13.26 2.02
N GLY A 234 -15.44 -14.33 1.56
CA GLY A 234 -13.98 -14.35 1.41
C GLY A 234 -13.47 -13.30 0.43
N VAL A 235 -14.13 -13.14 -0.72
CA VAL A 235 -13.76 -12.11 -1.71
C VAL A 235 -14.08 -10.71 -1.19
N LEU A 236 -15.20 -10.51 -0.49
CA LEU A 236 -15.57 -9.21 0.08
C LEU A 236 -14.54 -8.76 1.13
N GLU A 237 -14.19 -9.64 2.08
CA GLU A 237 -13.17 -9.34 3.09
C GLU A 237 -11.81 -9.03 2.46
N TYR A 238 -11.43 -9.79 1.42
CA TYR A 238 -10.22 -9.51 0.66
C TYR A 238 -10.26 -8.11 0.03
N LEU A 239 -11.33 -7.76 -0.69
CA LEU A 239 -11.47 -6.46 -1.35
C LEU A 239 -11.48 -5.29 -0.36
N GLU A 240 -12.08 -5.46 0.82
CA GLU A 240 -12.00 -4.46 1.89
C GLU A 240 -10.55 -4.24 2.34
N GLN A 241 -9.76 -5.30 2.48
CA GLN A 241 -8.32 -5.18 2.79
C GLN A 241 -7.51 -4.60 1.63
N VAL A 242 -7.90 -4.86 0.38
CA VAL A 242 -7.32 -4.18 -0.80
C VAL A 242 -7.58 -2.69 -0.73
N ARG A 243 -8.78 -2.25 -0.34
CA ARG A 243 -9.09 -0.84 -0.14
C ARG A 243 -8.16 -0.18 0.90
N TYR A 244 -7.94 -0.83 2.04
CA TYR A 244 -7.00 -0.32 3.05
C TYR A 244 -5.55 -0.31 2.54
N TRP A 245 -5.17 -1.29 1.72
CA TRP A 245 -3.84 -1.37 1.11
C TRP A 245 -3.55 -0.21 0.16
N ILE A 246 -4.51 0.14 -0.71
CA ILE A 246 -4.36 1.24 -1.68
C ILE A 246 -4.52 2.62 -1.03
N SER A 247 -5.21 2.68 0.11
CA SER A 247 -5.42 3.92 0.83
C SER A 247 -4.09 4.48 1.38
N PRO A 248 -3.94 5.81 1.45
CA PRO A 248 -2.86 6.39 2.22
C PRO A 248 -3.01 5.90 3.66
N LEU A 249 -1.98 5.23 4.19
CA LEU A 249 -1.96 4.88 5.62
C LEU A 249 -2.19 6.18 6.41
N PRO A 250 -3.13 6.22 7.37
CA PRO A 250 -3.27 7.37 8.24
C PRO A 250 -1.92 7.63 8.91
N GLU A 251 -1.52 8.90 8.95
CA GLU A 251 -0.29 9.32 9.60
C GLU A 251 -0.30 8.78 11.04
N SER A 252 0.56 7.81 11.33
CA SER A 252 0.87 7.43 12.69
C SER A 252 1.60 8.63 13.31
N ASP A 253 0.86 9.55 13.90
CA ASP A 253 1.44 10.59 14.73
C ASP A 253 2.07 9.90 15.96
N PRO A 254 3.41 9.91 16.11
CA PRO A 254 4.06 9.30 17.27
C PRO A 254 3.67 9.99 18.59
N ALA A 255 2.89 11.08 18.56
CA ALA A 255 2.32 11.71 19.74
C ALA A 255 1.15 10.92 20.37
N ASN A 256 0.51 10.01 19.63
CA ASN A 256 -0.54 9.14 20.16
C ASN A 256 0.03 7.74 20.45
N GLY A 257 0.82 7.66 21.53
CA GLY A 257 1.03 6.40 22.24
C GLY A 257 -0.30 5.83 22.75
N PRO A 258 -0.35 4.55 23.14
CA PRO A 258 -1.60 3.88 23.48
C PRO A 258 -2.29 4.62 24.63
N THR A 259 -3.38 5.31 24.32
CA THR A 259 -4.28 5.87 25.33
C THR A 259 -4.82 4.70 26.13
N ASN A 260 -4.56 4.76 27.44
CA ASN A 260 -5.03 3.83 28.44
C ASN A 260 -6.47 3.40 28.16
N ILE A 261 -6.67 2.08 28.10
CA ILE A 261 -7.98 1.46 28.28
C ILE A 261 -8.39 1.81 29.71
N GLU A 262 -9.16 2.88 29.87
CA GLU A 262 -9.88 3.12 31.12
C GLU A 262 -10.96 2.04 31.26
N ASN A 263 -10.73 1.19 32.26
CA ASN A 263 -11.67 0.19 32.73
C ASN A 263 -13.00 0.86 33.11
N HIS A 264 -14.03 0.69 32.27
CA HIS A 264 -15.40 0.81 32.74
C HIS A 264 -15.81 -0.56 33.31
N VAL A 265 -15.49 -0.76 34.59
CA VAL A 265 -16.13 -1.82 35.38
C VAL A 265 -17.54 -1.33 35.69
N ASP A 266 -18.52 -1.96 35.06
CA ASP A 266 -19.92 -1.82 35.41
C ASP A 266 -20.14 -2.28 36.84
N SER A 267 -20.44 -1.32 37.72
CA SER A 267 -21.09 -1.59 39.00
C SER A 267 -22.61 -1.61 38.78
N GLN A 268 -23.16 -2.80 38.52
CA GLN A 268 -24.55 -3.12 38.83
C GLN A 268 -24.64 -4.54 39.41
N HIS A 269 -24.57 -4.61 40.74
CA HIS A 269 -25.42 -5.46 41.58
C HIS A 269 -25.52 -4.83 42.97
#